data_AF-A0A925WZA8-F1
#
_entry.id   AF-A0A925WZA8-F1
#
_cell.length_a   1.000
_cell.length_b   1.000
_cell.length_c   1.000
_cell.angle_alpha   90.00
_cell.angle_beta   90.00
_cell.angle_gamma   90.00
#
_symmetry.space_group_name_H-M   'P 1'
#
loop_
_entity.id
_entity.type
_entity.pdbx_description
1 polymer ?
#
loop_
_entity_poly.entity_id
_entity_poly.type
_entity_poly.pdbx_seq_one_letter_code
_entity_poly.pdbx_strand_id
1 'polypeptide(L)'
;MKLRDNASLDRMPERRRRRPNEEETAAARALVLARADFLLPDDRQFIRLAFENNLTHRQLAELFAIPAGTVCRRIRRAVARLCDPLVTALLAKSNPLPPEYRQLAIEHWLQGLTRTELCHKHQLPMAQVHRMLEFVQGWHRATQAPVKARFAHV
;
A
#
# COMPACT_ATOMS: atom_id res chain seq x y z
N MET A 1 -38.03 -20.50 -32.98
CA MET A 1 -37.16 -19.80 -32.01
C MET A 1 -36.24 -20.84 -31.38
N LYS A 2 -34.98 -20.95 -31.86
CA LYS A 2 -34.03 -21.98 -31.42
C LYS A 2 -33.20 -21.43 -30.24
N LEU A 3 -33.34 -22.01 -29.05
CA LEU A 3 -32.42 -21.79 -27.94
C LEU A 3 -31.07 -22.42 -28.29
N ARG A 4 -29.98 -21.66 -28.13
CA ARG A 4 -28.61 -22.14 -28.34
C ARG A 4 -28.19 -23.07 -27.21
N ASP A 5 -27.54 -24.16 -27.57
CA ASP A 5 -26.89 -25.11 -26.66
C ASP A 5 -25.81 -24.42 -25.80
N ASN A 6 -25.91 -24.61 -24.48
CA ASN A 6 -24.96 -24.11 -23.47
C ASN A 6 -23.71 -24.98 -23.31
N ALA A 7 -23.46 -25.92 -24.24
CA ALA A 7 -22.37 -26.91 -24.14
C ALA A 7 -20.95 -26.33 -24.34
N SER A 8 -20.80 -25.02 -24.54
CA SER A 8 -19.49 -24.36 -24.72
C SER A 8 -18.94 -23.69 -23.46
N LEU A 9 -19.66 -23.70 -22.33
CA LEU A 9 -19.20 -23.08 -21.09
C LEU A 9 -18.22 -23.95 -20.27
N ASP A 10 -18.08 -25.23 -20.60
CA ASP A 10 -17.21 -26.18 -19.87
C ASP A 10 -15.76 -26.27 -20.39
N ARG A 11 -15.37 -25.39 -21.32
CA ARG A 11 -13.96 -25.24 -21.74
C ARG A 11 -13.37 -23.91 -21.26
N MET A 12 -13.58 -23.56 -20.00
CA MET A 12 -12.69 -22.62 -19.33
C MET A 12 -11.52 -23.42 -18.77
N PRO A 13 -10.26 -23.21 -19.23
CA PRO A 13 -9.13 -23.80 -18.54
C PRO A 13 -9.19 -23.26 -17.12
N GLU A 14 -9.25 -24.17 -16.15
CA GLU A 14 -9.08 -23.84 -14.74
C GLU A 14 -7.80 -23.00 -14.63
N ARG A 15 -7.97 -21.67 -14.56
CA ARG A 15 -6.95 -20.80 -14.01
C ARG A 15 -6.83 -21.26 -12.57
N ARG A 16 -5.98 -22.27 -12.33
CA ARG A 16 -5.60 -22.76 -11.01
C ARG A 16 -5.39 -21.51 -10.18
N ARG A 17 -6.32 -21.21 -9.27
CA ARG A 17 -6.07 -20.29 -8.17
C ARG A 17 -4.98 -21.00 -7.38
N ARG A 18 -3.71 -20.75 -7.74
CA ARG A 18 -2.55 -21.19 -6.99
C ARG A 18 -2.85 -20.68 -5.59
N ARG A 19 -3.18 -21.59 -4.66
CA ARG A 19 -3.25 -21.22 -3.25
C ARG A 19 -1.86 -20.68 -2.96
N PRO A 20 -1.71 -19.41 -2.55
CA PRO A 20 -0.39 -18.91 -2.18
C PRO A 20 0.19 -19.88 -1.17
N ASN A 21 1.48 -20.20 -1.32
CA ASN A 21 2.14 -21.13 -0.40
C ASN A 21 2.00 -20.57 1.03
N GLU A 22 1.91 -21.42 2.05
CA GLU A 22 1.79 -20.97 3.45
C GLU A 22 2.99 -20.08 3.82
N GLU A 23 4.17 -20.42 3.31
CA GLU A 23 5.40 -19.64 3.43
C GLU A 23 5.32 -18.27 2.75
N GLU A 24 4.75 -18.20 1.55
CA GLU A 24 4.52 -16.95 0.82
C GLU A 24 3.53 -16.04 1.57
N THR A 25 2.52 -16.65 2.19
CA THR A 25 1.55 -15.96 3.03
C THR A 25 2.19 -15.44 4.32
N ALA A 26 3.05 -16.22 4.97
CA ALA A 26 3.79 -15.82 6.15
C ALA A 26 4.77 -14.67 5.85
N ALA A 27 5.52 -14.75 4.74
CA ALA A 27 6.43 -13.71 4.30
C ALA A 27 5.68 -12.39 3.99
N ALA A 28 4.54 -12.47 3.30
CA ALA A 28 3.71 -11.29 3.04
C ALA A 28 3.18 -10.65 4.34
N ARG A 29 2.75 -11.46 5.33
CA ARG A 29 2.33 -10.97 6.65
C ARG A 29 3.47 -10.28 7.38
N ALA A 30 4.66 -10.89 7.43
CA ALA A 30 5.83 -10.33 8.07
C ALA A 30 6.22 -8.97 7.45
N LEU A 31 6.13 -8.87 6.11
CA LEU A 31 6.39 -7.61 5.40
C LEU A 31 5.39 -6.51 5.75
N VAL A 32 4.10 -6.83 5.81
CA VAL A 32 3.04 -5.89 6.22
C VAL A 32 3.29 -5.40 7.65
N LEU A 33 3.63 -6.30 8.56
CA LEU A 33 3.92 -5.97 9.96
C LEU A 33 5.16 -5.06 10.09
N ALA A 34 6.25 -5.38 9.40
CA ALA A 34 7.46 -4.56 9.42
C ALA A 34 7.21 -3.13 8.92
N ARG A 35 6.28 -2.95 7.97
CA ARG A 35 5.91 -1.64 7.44
C ARG A 35 4.85 -0.93 8.27
N ALA A 36 4.10 -1.65 9.10
CA ALA A 36 3.05 -1.07 9.95
C ALA A 36 3.59 -0.04 10.94
N ASP A 37 4.87 -0.12 11.30
CA ASP A 37 5.53 0.84 12.20
C ASP A 37 5.57 2.28 11.66
N PHE A 38 5.39 2.46 10.36
CA PHE A 38 5.30 3.78 9.73
C PHE A 38 3.88 4.35 9.67
N LEU A 39 2.86 3.58 10.06
CA LEU A 39 1.48 4.05 10.16
C LEU A 39 1.28 4.93 11.40
N LEU A 40 0.22 5.74 11.36
CA LEU A 40 -0.28 6.45 12.55
C LEU A 40 -0.70 5.45 13.63
N PRO A 41 -0.67 5.84 14.92
CA PRO A 41 -0.91 4.93 16.05
C PRO A 41 -2.17 4.06 15.90
N ASP A 42 -3.30 4.67 15.56
CA ASP A 42 -4.58 3.95 15.43
C ASP A 42 -4.56 2.90 14.32
N ASP A 43 -4.04 3.26 13.14
CA ASP A 43 -3.96 2.34 12.00
C ASP A 43 -2.92 1.24 12.24
N ARG A 44 -1.82 1.57 12.94
CA ARG A 44 -0.80 0.61 13.35
C ARG A 44 -1.36 -0.44 14.30
N GLN A 45 -2.08 -0.01 15.34
CA GLN A 45 -2.72 -0.91 16.29
C GLN A 45 -3.74 -1.82 15.59
N PHE A 46 -4.52 -1.25 14.66
CA PHE A 46 -5.47 -2.02 13.85
C PHE A 46 -4.80 -3.14 13.05
N ILE A 47 -3.69 -2.82 12.37
CA ILE A 47 -2.95 -3.80 11.58
C ILE A 47 -2.26 -4.83 12.47
N ARG A 48 -1.62 -4.43 13.57
CA ARG A 48 -0.97 -5.36 14.48
C ARG A 48 -1.96 -6.36 15.08
N LEU A 49 -3.11 -5.91 15.59
CA LEU A 49 -4.13 -6.81 16.13
C LEU A 49 -4.71 -7.77 15.06
N ALA A 50 -4.86 -7.31 13.82
CA ALA A 50 -5.35 -8.15 12.74
C ALA A 50 -4.33 -9.23 12.32
N PHE A 51 -3.03 -8.91 12.31
CA PHE A 51 -1.99 -9.77 11.72
C PHE A 51 -1.09 -10.49 12.74
N GLU A 52 -0.85 -9.93 13.92
CA GLU A 52 -0.07 -10.57 15.01
C GLU A 52 -0.97 -11.49 15.86
N ASN A 53 -2.13 -10.97 16.27
CA ASN A 53 -3.07 -11.71 17.12
C ASN A 53 -4.08 -12.55 16.32
N ASN A 54 -4.04 -12.49 14.98
CA ASN A 54 -5.00 -13.14 14.08
C ASN A 54 -6.46 -12.84 14.43
N LEU A 55 -6.76 -11.64 14.96
CA LEU A 55 -8.14 -11.28 15.28
C LEU A 55 -8.97 -11.17 14.00
N THR A 56 -10.16 -11.78 14.04
CA THR A 56 -11.13 -11.67 12.96
C THR A 56 -11.68 -10.24 12.85
N HIS A 57 -12.20 -9.87 11.68
CA HIS A 57 -12.87 -8.58 11.48
C HIS A 57 -14.00 -8.33 12.48
N ARG A 58 -14.68 -9.39 12.94
CA ARG A 58 -15.76 -9.31 13.94
C ARG A 58 -15.21 -9.01 15.34
N GLN A 59 -14.15 -9.69 15.75
CA GLN A 59 -13.49 -9.42 17.05
C GLN A 59 -12.91 -8.00 17.09
N LEU A 60 -12.32 -7.53 15.99
CA LEU A 60 -11.86 -6.14 15.88
C LEU A 60 -13.04 -5.15 15.92
N ALA A 61 -14.16 -5.48 15.29
CA ALA A 61 -15.36 -4.63 15.33
C ALA A 61 -15.89 -4.46 16.76
N GLU A 62 -15.92 -5.55 17.52
CA GLU A 62 -16.32 -5.57 18.93
C GLU A 62 -15.31 -4.77 19.79
N LEU A 63 -14.01 -4.99 19.60
CA LEU A 63 -12.95 -4.32 20.36
C LEU A 63 -12.92 -2.80 20.17
N PHE A 64 -13.14 -2.33 18.94
CA PHE A 64 -13.11 -0.91 18.60
C PHE A 64 -14.49 -0.25 18.57
N ALA A 65 -15.56 -0.99 18.90
CA ALA A 65 -16.95 -0.54 18.84
C ALA A 65 -17.34 0.11 17.49
N ILE A 66 -16.87 -0.46 16.36
CA ILE A 66 -17.18 0.02 15.01
C ILE A 66 -17.73 -1.11 14.13
N PRO A 67 -18.50 -0.82 13.06
CA PRO A 67 -19.05 -1.86 12.19
C PRO A 67 -17.98 -2.73 11.53
N ALA A 68 -18.22 -4.04 11.43
CA ALA A 68 -17.28 -4.99 10.78
C ALA A 68 -16.99 -4.64 9.32
N GLY A 69 -17.95 -4.04 8.61
CA GLY A 69 -17.74 -3.51 7.26
C GLY A 69 -16.71 -2.37 7.23
N THR A 70 -16.71 -1.51 8.25
CA THR A 70 -15.73 -0.42 8.42
C THR A 70 -14.35 -1.00 8.71
N VAL A 71 -14.25 -2.00 9.59
CA VAL A 71 -13.01 -2.73 9.88
C VAL A 71 -12.40 -3.30 8.60
N CYS A 72 -13.17 -4.06 7.83
CA CYS A 72 -12.70 -4.71 6.61
C CYS A 72 -12.20 -3.67 5.58
N ARG A 73 -12.93 -2.56 5.41
CA ARG A 73 -12.52 -1.45 4.52
C ARG A 73 -11.25 -0.77 5.03
N ARG A 74 -11.13 -0.53 6.33
CA ARG A 74 -9.97 0.13 6.95
C ARG A 74 -8.71 -0.72 6.79
N ILE A 75 -8.77 -2.00 7.11
CA ILE A 75 -7.65 -2.94 6.93
C ILE A 75 -7.25 -3.01 5.47
N ARG A 76 -8.21 -3.18 4.55
CA ARG A 76 -7.92 -3.24 3.11
C ARG A 76 -7.22 -1.97 2.62
N ARG A 77 -7.66 -0.79 3.05
CA ARG A 77 -7.02 0.49 2.69
C ARG A 77 -5.62 0.63 3.29
N ALA A 78 -5.42 0.23 4.54
CA ALA A 78 -4.10 0.26 5.17
C ALA A 78 -3.13 -0.69 4.48
N VAL A 79 -3.53 -1.95 4.21
CA VAL A 79 -2.71 -2.91 3.46
C VAL A 79 -2.43 -2.42 2.04
N ALA A 80 -3.41 -1.86 1.34
CA ALA A 80 -3.20 -1.30 0.01
C ALA A 80 -2.14 -0.18 0.00
N ARG A 81 -2.15 0.72 0.99
CA ARG A 81 -1.11 1.75 1.16
C ARG A 81 0.26 1.14 1.49
N LEU A 82 0.31 0.16 2.40
CA LEU A 82 1.56 -0.52 2.79
C LEU A 82 2.22 -1.30 1.63
N CYS A 83 1.40 -1.81 0.71
CA CYS A 83 1.85 -2.55 -0.47
C CYS A 83 2.00 -1.68 -1.72
N ASP A 84 1.73 -0.38 -1.64
CA ASP A 84 1.88 0.53 -2.77
C ASP A 84 3.37 0.56 -3.22
N PRO A 85 3.66 0.50 -4.54
CA PRO A 85 5.03 0.50 -5.04
C PRO A 85 5.83 1.75 -4.64
N LEU A 86 5.20 2.93 -4.63
CA LEU A 86 5.85 4.17 -4.20
C LEU A 86 6.18 4.09 -2.71
N VAL A 87 5.24 3.63 -1.86
CA VAL A 87 5.51 3.45 -0.43
C VAL A 87 6.61 2.42 -0.20
N THR A 88 6.61 1.33 -0.96
CA THR A 88 7.66 0.31 -0.90
C THR A 88 9.03 0.90 -1.22
N ALA A 89 9.13 1.70 -2.28
CA ALA A 89 10.37 2.39 -2.65
C ALA A 89 10.77 3.44 -1.59
N LEU A 90 9.81 4.15 -1.01
CA LEU A 90 10.03 5.11 0.06
C LEU A 90 10.59 4.45 1.32
N LEU A 91 10.12 3.25 1.68
CA LEU A 91 10.57 2.53 2.86
C LEU A 91 11.87 1.74 2.65
N ALA A 92 12.32 1.55 1.40
CA ALA A 92 13.55 0.85 1.10
C ALA A 92 14.77 1.49 1.80
N LYS A 93 15.68 0.65 2.31
CA LYS A 93 16.91 1.10 2.98
C LYS A 93 17.84 1.87 2.03
N SER A 94 17.83 1.51 0.75
CA SER A 94 18.66 2.11 -0.30
C SER A 94 18.03 3.35 -0.95
N ASN A 95 17.02 3.96 -0.34
CA ASN A 95 16.35 5.12 -0.91
C ASN A 95 17.31 6.35 -0.90
N PRO A 96 17.60 6.95 -2.07
CA PRO A 96 18.52 8.08 -2.18
C PRO A 96 17.88 9.45 -1.90
N LEU A 97 16.57 9.51 -1.67
CA LEU A 97 15.87 10.77 -1.41
C LEU A 97 16.36 11.42 -0.11
N PRO A 98 16.44 12.76 -0.07
CA PRO A 98 16.70 13.47 1.18
C PRO A 98 15.65 13.10 2.26
N PRO A 99 16.05 13.01 3.54
CA PRO A 99 15.15 12.57 4.62
C PRO A 99 13.85 13.37 4.71
N GLU A 100 13.90 14.68 4.47
CA GLU A 100 12.72 15.57 4.53
C GLU A 100 11.68 15.24 3.45
N TYR A 101 12.14 15.00 2.22
CA TYR A 101 11.27 14.61 1.10
C TYR A 101 10.65 13.24 1.37
N ARG A 102 11.47 12.31 1.88
CA ARG A 102 11.03 10.97 2.25
C ARG A 102 9.98 11.01 3.38
N GLN A 103 10.19 11.84 4.40
CA GLN A 103 9.27 11.99 5.52
C GLN A 103 7.93 12.55 5.05
N LEU A 104 7.92 13.68 4.34
CA LEU A 104 6.69 14.27 3.78
C LEU A 104 5.92 13.28 2.90
N ALA A 105 6.64 12.51 2.09
CA ALA A 105 6.06 11.49 1.23
C ALA A 105 5.39 10.35 2.02
N ILE A 106 6.07 9.81 3.03
CA ILE A 106 5.50 8.76 3.89
C ILE A 106 4.24 9.29 4.58
N GLU A 107 4.28 10.49 5.11
CA GLU A 107 3.13 11.08 5.78
C GLU A 107 1.95 11.30 4.83
N HIS A 108 2.23 11.73 3.59
CA HIS A 108 1.19 11.92 2.58
C HIS A 108 0.57 10.60 2.11
N TRP A 109 1.39 9.68 1.58
CA TRP A 109 0.91 8.49 0.88
C TRP A 109 0.62 7.31 1.81
N LEU A 110 1.39 7.15 2.89
CA LEU A 110 1.18 6.06 3.83
C LEU A 110 0.27 6.48 4.99
N GLN A 111 0.52 7.63 5.62
CA GLN A 111 -0.29 8.06 6.78
C GLN A 111 -1.58 8.77 6.38
N GLY A 112 -1.69 9.26 5.14
CA GLY A 112 -2.90 9.88 4.61
C GLY A 112 -3.07 11.35 4.99
N LEU A 113 -1.99 12.03 5.42
CA LEU A 113 -2.04 13.46 5.72
C LEU A 113 -2.27 14.26 4.44
N THR A 114 -3.18 15.22 4.52
CA THR A 114 -3.42 16.21 3.48
C THR A 114 -2.24 17.17 3.39
N ARG A 115 -2.09 17.83 2.23
CA ARG A 115 -1.04 18.84 2.04
C ARG A 115 -1.16 19.99 3.05
N THR A 116 -2.38 20.37 3.43
CA THR A 116 -2.62 21.39 4.44
C THR A 116 -2.10 20.97 5.82
N GLU A 117 -2.38 19.72 6.23
CA GLU A 117 -1.84 19.17 7.48
C GLU A 117 -0.32 19.09 7.44
N LEU A 118 0.27 18.74 6.30
CA LEU A 118 1.73 18.75 6.12
C LEU A 118 2.32 20.16 6.23
N CYS A 119 1.68 21.17 5.65
CA CYS A 119 2.13 22.57 5.78
C CYS A 119 2.19 22.98 7.25
N HIS A 120 1.12 22.69 7.99
CA HIS A 120 1.05 23.01 9.42
C HIS A 120 2.09 22.22 10.22
N LYS A 121 2.20 20.91 9.98
CA LYS A 121 3.10 20.03 10.73
C LYS A 121 4.58 20.36 10.52
N HIS A 122 4.97 20.68 9.29
CA HIS A 122 6.37 20.96 8.93
C HIS A 122 6.71 22.45 8.88
N GLN A 123 5.72 23.33 9.13
CA GLN A 123 5.87 24.79 9.03
C GLN A 123 6.39 25.23 7.65
N LEU A 124 5.94 24.55 6.59
CA LEU A 124 6.36 24.81 5.22
C LEU A 124 5.23 25.50 4.43
N PRO A 125 5.56 26.41 3.49
CA PRO A 125 4.58 26.94 2.56
C PRO A 125 3.99 25.85 1.65
N MET A 126 2.71 25.98 1.29
CA MET A 126 2.00 25.03 0.42
C MET A 126 2.70 24.76 -0.90
N ALA A 127 3.28 25.79 -1.52
CA ALA A 127 4.05 25.65 -2.76
C ALA A 127 5.32 24.80 -2.58
N GLN A 128 5.95 24.84 -1.41
CA GLN A 128 7.11 24.01 -1.11
C GLN A 128 6.69 22.55 -0.91
N VAL A 129 5.65 22.29 -0.10
CA VAL A 129 5.10 20.93 0.07
C VAL A 129 4.70 20.33 -1.27
N HIS A 130 4.04 21.11 -2.14
CA HIS A 130 3.66 20.67 -3.47
C HIS A 130 4.88 20.24 -4.31
N ARG A 131 5.89 21.11 -4.43
CA ARG A 131 7.13 20.82 -5.19
C ARG A 131 7.87 19.59 -4.65
N MET A 132 7.93 19.43 -3.33
CA MET A 132 8.58 18.27 -2.72
C MET A 132 7.85 16.97 -3.06
N LEU A 133 6.52 16.94 -2.99
CA LEU A 133 5.72 15.77 -3.35
C LEU A 133 5.79 15.47 -4.87
N GLU A 134 5.77 16.49 -5.72
CA GLU A 134 5.95 16.32 -7.17
C GLU A 134 7.33 15.74 -7.51
N PHE A 135 8.39 16.22 -6.85
CA PHE A 135 9.73 15.68 -7.02
C PHE A 135 9.79 14.19 -6.67
N VAL A 136 9.18 13.78 -5.55
CA VAL A 136 9.12 12.37 -5.15
C VAL A 136 8.37 11.52 -6.17
N GLN A 137 7.24 12.02 -6.71
CA GLN A 137 6.54 11.32 -7.78
C GLN A 137 7.40 11.19 -9.04
N GLY A 138 8.10 12.26 -9.43
CA GLY A 138 9.03 12.24 -10.57
C GLY A 138 10.15 11.23 -10.40
N TRP A 139 10.77 11.20 -9.22
CA TRP A 139 11.78 10.21 -8.85
C TRP A 139 11.26 8.77 -8.95
N HIS A 140 10.07 8.49 -8.41
CA HIS A 140 9.49 7.15 -8.47
C HIS A 140 9.18 6.72 -9.92
N ARG A 141 8.64 7.63 -10.74
CA ARG A 141 8.42 7.33 -12.16
C ARG A 141 9.72 7.02 -12.90
N ALA A 142 10.79 7.79 -12.63
CA ALA A 142 12.08 7.58 -13.26
C ALA A 142 12.74 6.25 -12.84
N THR A 143 12.53 5.79 -11.60
CA THR A 143 13.07 4.52 -11.10
C THR A 143 12.29 3.30 -11.58
N GLN A 144 11.00 3.46 -11.93
CA GLN A 144 10.17 2.41 -12.52
C GLN A 144 10.30 2.30 -14.04
N ALA A 145 10.94 3.26 -14.71
CA ALA A 145 11.12 3.24 -16.15
C ALA A 145 12.02 2.06 -16.58
N PRO A 146 11.59 1.24 -17.56
CA PRO A 146 12.39 0.10 -18.01
C PRO A 146 13.73 0.57 -18.59
N VAL A 147 14.82 -0.13 -18.26
CA VAL A 147 16.22 0.17 -18.61
C VAL A 147 16.50 0.24 -20.14
N LYS A 148 15.51 -0.04 -21.00
CA LYS A 148 15.64 -0.16 -22.46
C LYS A 148 15.96 1.14 -23.23
N ALA A 149 16.19 2.27 -22.58
CA ALA A 149 16.51 3.54 -23.26
C ALA A 149 17.97 4.03 -23.09
N ARG A 150 18.88 3.23 -22.49
CA ARG A 150 20.26 3.68 -22.23
C ARG A 150 21.35 3.17 -23.19
N PHE A 151 21.03 2.29 -24.14
CA PHE A 151 22.02 1.72 -25.07
C PHE A 151 21.46 1.53 -26.50
N ALA A 152 20.91 2.59 -27.08
CA ALA A 152 20.48 2.60 -28.48
C ALA A 152 21.20 3.69 -29.28
N HIS A 153 22.49 3.93 -29.02
CA HIS A 153 23.42 4.67 -29.88
C HIS A 153 24.85 4.25 -29.51
N VAL A 154 25.28 3.10 -30.04
CA VAL A 154 26.69 2.77 -30.30
C VAL A 154 26.75 2.14 -31.68
#